data_AF-A0A966TXR7-F1
#
_entry.id   AF-A0A966TXR7-F1
#
_cell.length_a   1.000
_cell.length_b   1.000
_cell.length_c   1.000
_cell.angle_alpha   90.00
_cell.angle_beta   90.00
_cell.angle_gamma   90.00
#
_symmetry.space_group_name_H-M   'P 1'
#
loop_
_entity.id
_entity.type
_entity.pdbx_description
1 polymer ?
#
loop_
_entity_poly.entity_id
_entity_poly.type
_entity_poly.pdbx_seq_one_letter_code
_entity_poly.pdbx_strand_id
1 'polypeptide(L)' 'GTIMHVGINGLNVGRNPAETLRILDALQTDELCACNWTKGEEGLKPQELFKAA' A
#
# COMPACT_ATOMS: atom_id res chain seq x y z
N GLY A 1 -9.79 -16.21 -3.05
CA GLY A 1 -8.83 -15.11 -3.26
C GLY A 1 -9.60 -13.87 -3.64
N THR A 2 -9.32 -12.74 -3.00
CA THR A 2 -9.98 -11.45 -3.26
C THR A 2 -8.97 -10.51 -3.89
N ILE A 3 -9.37 -9.77 -4.92
CA ILE A 3 -8.49 -8.80 -5.58
C ILE A 3 -8.36 -7.58 -4.67
N MET A 4 -7.14 -7.24 -4.27
CA MET A 4 -6.86 -6.09 -3.39
C MET A 4 -6.07 -4.96 -4.08
N HIS A 5 -5.50 -5.21 -5.25
CA HIS A 5 -4.79 -4.19 -6.04
C HIS A 5 -4.86 -4.51 -7.54
N VAL A 6 -5.01 -3.48 -8.36
CA VAL A 6 -4.96 -3.55 -9.82
C VAL A 6 -4.14 -2.38 -10.34
N GLY A 7 -3.11 -2.67 -11.14
CA GLY A 7 -2.35 -1.67 -11.89
C GLY A 7 -2.45 -1.93 -13.39
N ILE A 8 -2.74 -0.90 -14.18
CA ILE A 8 -2.94 -0.98 -15.63
C ILE A 8 -2.04 0.04 -16.31
N ASN A 9 -1.22 -0.41 -17.24
CA ASN A 9 -0.31 0.43 -18.02
C ASN A 9 -0.62 0.26 -19.52
N GLY A 10 -0.37 1.32 -20.31
CA GLY A 10 -0.44 1.25 -21.76
C GLY A 10 0.69 0.39 -22.37
N LEU A 11 0.59 0.07 -23.67
CA LEU A 11 1.48 -0.88 -24.34
C LEU A 11 2.98 -0.51 -24.29
N ASN A 12 3.30 0.78 -24.22
CA ASN A 12 4.69 1.27 -24.24
C ASN A 12 5.22 1.68 -22.86
N VAL A 13 4.49 1.37 -21.77
CA VAL A 13 4.87 1.79 -20.41
C VAL A 13 5.13 0.57 -19.54
N GLY A 14 6.39 0.41 -19.12
CA GLY A 14 6.79 -0.65 -18.20
C GLY A 14 6.14 -0.51 -16.82
N ARG A 15 6.06 -1.62 -16.09
CA ARG A 15 5.63 -1.63 -14.68
C ARG A 15 6.84 -1.47 -13.76
N ASN A 16 6.60 -1.10 -12.51
CA ASN A 16 7.63 -1.04 -11.48
C ASN A 16 7.52 -2.27 -10.54
N PRO A 17 8.48 -3.22 -10.57
CA PRO A 17 8.49 -4.36 -9.66
C PRO A 17 8.57 -3.96 -8.19
N ALA A 18 9.30 -2.88 -7.87
CA ALA A 18 9.43 -2.41 -6.49
C ALA A 18 8.07 -1.97 -5.91
N GLU A 19 7.21 -1.35 -6.74
CA GLU A 19 5.87 -0.97 -6.31
C GLU A 19 4.97 -2.18 -6.06
N THR A 20 5.10 -3.21 -6.90
CA THR A 20 4.34 -4.46 -6.70
C THR A 20 4.75 -5.15 -5.39
N LEU A 21 6.05 -5.17 -5.07
CA LEU A 21 6.54 -5.70 -3.80
C LEU A 21 6.11 -4.84 -2.61
N ARG A 22 6.18 -3.51 -2.73
CA ARG A 22 5.73 -2.58 -1.69
C ARG A 22 4.26 -2.80 -1.32
N ILE A 23 3.41 -2.95 -2.33
CA ILE A 23 1.98 -3.24 -2.14
C ILE A 23 1.79 -4.63 -1.52
N LEU A 24 2.55 -5.63 -1.97
CA LEU A 24 2.51 -6.97 -1.36
C LEU A 24 2.88 -6.93 0.13
N ASP A 25 3.99 -6.26 0.48
CA ASP A 25 4.42 -6.10 1.87
C ASP A 25 3.35 -5.36 2.69
N ALA A 26 2.77 -4.28 2.16
CA ALA A 26 1.72 -3.52 2.84
C ALA A 26 0.44 -4.34 3.05
N LEU A 27 0.05 -5.17 2.07
CA LEU A 27 -1.12 -6.05 2.20
C LEU A 27 -0.90 -7.19 3.21
N GLN A 28 0.34 -7.51 3.56
CA GLN A 28 0.67 -8.55 4.54
C GLN A 28 0.70 -8.05 5.99
N THR A 29 0.71 -6.74 6.24
CA THR A 29 0.77 -6.19 7.61
C THR A 29 -0.57 -6.21 8.33
N ASP A 30 -1.69 -6.23 7.60
CA ASP A 30 -3.05 -6.06 8.14
C ASP A 30 -3.26 -4.70 8.87
N GLU A 31 -2.34 -3.75 8.69
CA GLU A 31 -2.39 -2.41 9.27
C GLU A 31 -2.79 -1.36 8.22
N LEU A 32 -3.22 -0.17 8.69
CA LEU A 32 -3.49 0.95 7.80
C LEU A 32 -2.17 1.61 7.38
N CYS A 33 -1.63 1.24 6.23
CA CYS A 33 -0.41 1.85 5.69
C CYS A 33 -0.64 3.28 5.14
N ALA A 34 0.28 4.20 5.44
CA ALA A 34 0.26 5.56 4.91
C ALA A 34 0.61 5.62 3.40
N CYS A 35 0.45 6.81 2.79
CA CYS A 35 0.90 7.05 1.42
C CYS A 35 2.41 6.80 1.29
N ASN A 36 2.82 6.10 0.23
CA ASN A 36 4.21 5.69 -0.04
C ASN A 36 4.86 4.83 1.05
N TRP A 37 4.07 4.19 1.93
CA TRP A 37 4.59 3.33 2.99
C TRP A 37 5.57 2.29 2.46
N THR A 38 6.68 2.11 3.17
CA THR A 38 7.68 1.07 2.92
C THR A 38 7.85 0.12 4.10
N LYS A 39 8.35 -1.08 3.83
CA LYS A 39 8.51 -2.13 4.84
C LYS A 39 9.34 -1.65 6.03
N GLY A 40 8.75 -1.73 7.22
CA GLY A 40 9.37 -1.31 8.48
C GLY A 40 8.93 0.07 8.98
N GLU A 41 8.17 0.83 8.19
CA GLU A 41 7.52 2.05 8.66
C GLU A 41 6.29 1.72 9.54
N GLU A 42 5.98 2.60 10.49
CA GLU A 42 4.81 2.43 11.36
C GLU A 42 3.50 2.60 10.57
N GLY A 43 2.54 1.72 10.84
CA GLY A 43 1.16 1.88 10.37
C GLY A 43 0.45 3.05 11.05
N LEU A 44 -0.55 3.60 10.36
CA LEU A 44 -1.43 4.61 10.91
C LEU A 44 -2.41 3.98 11.91
N LYS A 45 -2.69 4.69 12.99
CA LYS A 45 -3.69 4.30 13.99
C LYS A 45 -4.99 5.06 13.71
N PRO A 46 -6.04 4.41 13.16
CA PRO A 46 -7.26 5.11 12.76
C PRO A 46 -7.93 5.84 13.93
N GLN A 47 -7.89 5.22 15.11
CA GLN A 47 -8.48 5.76 16.35
C GLN A 47 -7.86 7.08 16.81
N GLU A 48 -6.59 7.33 16.46
CA GLU A 48 -5.89 8.56 16.82
C GLU A 48 -6.14 9.65 15.76
N LEU A 49 -6.23 9.26 14.48
CA LEU A 49 -6.51 10.18 13.38
C LEU A 49 -7.92 10.81 13.48
N PHE A 50 -8.94 10.01 13.80
CA PHE A 50 -10.32 10.52 13.87
C PHE A 50 -10.61 11.39 15.09
N LYS A 51 -9.75 11.37 16.13
CA LYS A 51 -9.90 12.25 17.30
C LYS A 51 -9.37 13.65 17.06
N ALA A 52 -8.54 13.83 16.04
CA ALA A 52 -7.91 15.10 15.70
C ALA A 52 -8.70 15.93 14.67
N ALA A 53 -9.82 15.40 14.17
CA ALA A 53 -10.75 16.04 13.22
C ALA A 53 -12.01 16.51 13.95
#